data_AF-A0A835FJZ3-F1
#
_entry.id   AF-A0A835FJZ3-F1
#
_cell.length_a   1.000
_cell.length_b   1.000
_cell.length_c   1.000
_cell.angle_alpha   90.00
_cell.angle_beta   90.00
_cell.angle_gamma   90.00
#
_symmetry.space_group_name_H-M   'P 1'
#
loop_
_entity.id
_entity.type
_entity.pdbx_description
1 polymer ?
#
loop_
_entity_poly.entity_id
_entity_poly.type
_entity_poly.pdbx_seq_one_letter_code
_entity_poly.pdbx_strand_id
1 'polypeptide(L)'
;MHEATVSQPTNGKVYLAVADVKQCKYSLQWALRFIPPQVPLVFLHIYRPATTIPLVGLGAPMVASMLREDLVQEYWENERKKIKNSLDECLQNCKVQAKLRIIDKHDVAPALLEQIKERKITTLVLGAKNRYVTS
;
A
#
# COMPACT_ATOMS: atom_id res chain seq x y z
N MET A 1 37.02 3.36 -32.28
CA MET A 1 36.77 3.43 -30.83
C MET A 1 35.29 3.71 -30.65
N HIS A 2 34.52 2.74 -30.19
CA HIS A 2 33.10 2.95 -29.91
C HIS A 2 32.97 3.32 -28.44
N GLU A 3 32.57 4.55 -28.20
CA GLU A 3 32.28 5.08 -26.88
C GLU A 3 31.10 4.28 -26.32
N ALA A 4 31.38 3.42 -25.35
CA ALA A 4 30.36 2.73 -24.61
C ALA A 4 29.55 3.81 -23.88
N THR A 5 28.31 4.03 -24.31
CA THR A 5 27.33 4.77 -23.53
C THR A 5 27.21 4.05 -22.20
N VAL A 6 27.88 4.59 -21.18
CA VAL A 6 27.66 4.19 -19.79
C VAL A 6 26.23 4.58 -19.49
N SER A 7 25.31 3.63 -19.65
CA SER A 7 23.96 3.75 -19.17
C SER A 7 24.06 4.08 -17.68
N GLN A 8 23.76 5.33 -17.32
CA GLN A 8 23.57 5.73 -15.93
C GLN A 8 22.71 4.65 -15.27
N PRO A 9 23.03 4.21 -14.05
CA PRO A 9 22.12 3.34 -13.33
C PRO A 9 20.82 4.13 -13.25
N THR A 10 19.78 3.66 -13.95
CA THR A 10 18.43 4.14 -13.73
C THR A 10 18.25 4.05 -12.23
N ASN A 11 18.15 5.19 -11.55
CA ASN A 11 18.11 5.24 -10.10
C ASN A 11 16.76 4.62 -9.69
N GLY A 12 16.77 3.28 -9.63
CA GLY A 12 15.59 2.45 -9.54
C GLY A 12 14.92 2.71 -8.21
N LYS A 13 13.60 2.80 -8.21
CA LYS A 13 12.83 2.95 -6.98
C LYS A 13 12.29 1.59 -6.59
N VAL A 14 12.35 1.26 -5.31
CA VAL A 14 11.72 0.04 -4.80
C VAL A 14 10.32 0.38 -4.35
N TYR A 15 9.34 -0.38 -4.85
CA TYR A 15 7.96 -0.32 -4.38
C TYR A 15 7.76 -1.42 -3.35
N LEU A 16 7.41 -1.06 -2.12
CA LEU A 16 7.07 -2.00 -1.06
C LEU A 16 5.56 -2.01 -0.88
N ALA A 17 4.90 -3.10 -1.29
CA ALA A 17 3.47 -3.24 -1.13
C ALA A 17 3.11 -3.80 0.25
N VAL A 18 2.14 -3.18 0.90
CA VAL A 18 1.66 -3.58 2.22
C VAL A 18 0.16 -3.84 2.17
N ALA A 19 -0.23 -5.06 2.54
CA ALA A 19 -1.63 -5.50 2.51
C ALA A 19 -2.43 -5.00 3.72
N ASP A 20 -1.79 -4.83 4.88
CA ASP A 20 -2.43 -4.43 6.13
C ASP A 20 -1.49 -3.48 6.89
N VAL A 21 -2.04 -2.39 7.43
CA VAL A 21 -1.36 -1.45 8.31
C VAL A 21 -0.65 -2.17 9.47
N LYS A 22 -1.21 -3.25 9.99
CA LYS A 22 -0.60 -4.06 11.05
C LYS A 22 0.73 -4.69 10.64
N GLN A 23 0.92 -4.94 9.35
CA GLN A 23 2.17 -5.51 8.79
C GLN A 23 3.17 -4.42 8.38
N CYS A 24 2.80 -3.14 8.49
CA CYS A 24 3.65 -2.03 8.06
C CYS A 24 5.01 -2.05 8.76
N LYS A 25 5.04 -2.22 10.09
CA LYS A 25 6.29 -2.24 10.86
C LYS A 25 7.27 -3.31 10.37
N TYR A 26 6.80 -4.55 10.21
CA TYR A 26 7.64 -5.64 9.74
C TYR A 26 8.14 -5.42 8.31
N SER A 27 7.28 -4.89 7.45
CA SER A 27 7.64 -4.58 6.06
C SER A 27 8.72 -3.49 5.99
N LEU A 28 8.61 -2.45 6.82
CA LEU A 28 9.60 -1.38 6.90
C LEU A 28 10.91 -1.82 7.54
N GLN A 29 10.86 -2.66 8.59
CA GLN A 29 12.07 -3.25 9.18
C GLN A 29 12.82 -4.12 8.17
N TRP A 30 12.10 -4.90 7.37
CA TRP A 30 12.68 -5.64 6.26
C TRP A 30 13.32 -4.68 5.24
N ALA A 31 12.61 -3.63 4.82
CA ALA A 31 13.13 -2.66 3.87
C ALA A 31 14.42 -1.99 4.37
N LEU A 32 14.46 -1.53 5.62
CA LEU A 32 15.65 -0.91 6.21
C LEU A 32 16.87 -1.84 6.25
N ARG A 33 16.64 -3.16 6.32
CA ARG A 33 17.72 -4.15 6.34
C ARG A 33 18.24 -4.51 4.96
N PHE A 34 17.37 -4.53 3.94
CA PHE A 34 17.68 -5.12 2.64
C PHE A 34 17.71 -4.10 1.49
N ILE A 35 17.19 -2.90 1.68
CA ILE A 35 17.19 -1.83 0.68
C ILE A 35 18.28 -0.83 1.05
N PRO A 36 19.23 -0.55 0.15
CA PRO A 36 20.27 0.45 0.40
C PRO A 36 19.64 1.83 0.68
N PRO A 37 20.13 2.62 1.66
CA PRO A 37 19.55 3.92 2.03
C PRO A 37 19.43 4.94 0.88
N GLN A 38 20.29 4.84 -0.13
CA GLN A 38 20.29 5.69 -1.31
C GLN A 38 19.19 5.35 -2.34
N VAL A 39 18.56 4.18 -2.22
CA VAL A 39 17.53 3.71 -3.15
C VAL A 39 16.18 4.27 -2.70
N PRO A 40 15.48 5.08 -3.53
CA PRO A 40 14.20 5.66 -3.12
C PRO A 40 13.14 4.59 -2.88
N LEU A 41 12.48 4.67 -1.72
CA LEU A 41 11.39 3.77 -1.34
C LEU A 41 10.02 4.41 -1.63
N VAL A 42 9.15 3.64 -2.27
CA VAL A 42 7.73 3.96 -2.41
C VAL A 42 6.93 2.94 -1.60
N PHE A 43 6.19 3.43 -0.61
CA PHE A 43 5.33 2.61 0.22
C PHE A 43 3.95 2.55 -0.41
N LEU A 44 3.54 1.38 -0.86
CA LEU A 44 2.36 1.17 -1.70
C LEU A 44 1.29 0.41 -0.93
N HIS A 45 0.08 0.95 -0.88
CA HIS A 45 -1.09 0.29 -0.32
C HIS A 45 -2.25 0.35 -1.32
N ILE A 46 -2.97 -0.76 -1.48
CA ILE A 46 -4.22 -0.79 -2.23
C ILE A 46 -5.36 -0.78 -1.22
N TYR A 47 -6.05 0.37 -1.13
CA TYR A 47 -7.25 0.51 -0.33
C TYR A 47 -8.42 -0.13 -1.08
N ARG A 48 -9.08 -1.08 -0.44
CA ARG A 48 -10.33 -1.67 -0.91
C ARG A 48 -11.50 -0.99 -0.20
N PRO A 49 -12.32 -0.17 -0.89
CA PRO A 49 -13.52 0.38 -0.29
C PRO A 49 -14.44 -0.74 0.19
N ALA A 50 -14.97 -0.60 1.41
CA ALA A 50 -15.83 -1.60 2.02
C ALA A 50 -17.16 -1.72 1.26
N THR A 51 -17.59 -2.95 0.98
CA THR A 51 -18.89 -3.24 0.35
C THR A 51 -20.05 -3.26 1.34
N THR A 52 -19.74 -3.32 2.63
CA THR A 52 -20.70 -3.25 3.74
C THR A 52 -20.24 -2.22 4.76
N ILE A 53 -21.15 -1.37 5.24
CA ILE A 53 -20.88 -0.29 6.17
C ILE A 53 -21.58 -0.58 7.50
N PRO A 54 -20.86 -0.60 8.64
CA PRO A 54 -21.47 -0.68 9.95
C PRO A 54 -22.14 0.66 10.28
N LEU A 55 -23.45 0.64 10.55
CA LEU A 55 -24.19 1.81 10.99
C LEU A 55 -24.45 1.71 12.49
N VAL A 56 -24.16 2.80 13.20
CA VAL A 56 -24.39 2.88 14.64
C VAL A 56 -25.87 2.65 14.93
N GLY A 57 -26.18 1.76 15.88
CA GLY A 57 -27.54 1.44 16.28
C GLY A 57 -28.22 0.35 15.44
N LEU A 58 -27.63 -0.08 14.32
CA LEU A 58 -28.05 -1.29 13.61
C LEU A 58 -27.21 -2.48 14.10
N GLY A 59 -27.88 -3.58 14.43
CA GLY A 59 -27.22 -4.82 14.89
C GLY A 59 -26.44 -5.57 13.81
N ALA A 60 -26.41 -5.05 12.56
CA ALA A 60 -25.71 -5.65 11.44
C ALA A 60 -25.22 -4.57 10.45
N PRO A 61 -24.11 -4.81 9.72
CA PRO A 61 -23.67 -3.95 8.62
C PRO A 61 -24.67 -3.94 7.46
N MET A 62 -24.78 -2.81 6.78
CA MET A 62 -25.61 -2.65 5.59
C MET A 62 -24.77 -2.65 4.31
N VAL A 63 -25.31 -3.19 3.22
CA VAL A 63 -24.65 -3.15 1.90
C VAL A 63 -24.55 -1.71 1.43
N ALA A 64 -23.35 -1.28 1.02
CA ALA A 64 -23.09 0.12 0.63
C ALA A 64 -24.03 0.61 -0.47
N SER A 65 -24.37 -0.23 -1.45
CA SER A 65 -25.29 0.11 -2.54
C SER A 65 -26.75 0.32 -2.11
N MET A 66 -27.11 -0.02 -0.87
CA MET A 66 -28.45 0.21 -0.31
C MET A 66 -28.53 1.50 0.51
N LEU A 67 -27.41 2.20 0.68
CA LEU A 67 -27.29 3.41 1.48
C LEU A 67 -27.25 4.64 0.57
N ARG A 68 -27.46 5.82 1.16
CA ARG A 68 -27.30 7.07 0.43
C ARG A 68 -25.82 7.27 0.08
N GLU A 69 -25.58 7.81 -1.12
CA GLU A 69 -24.23 8.01 -1.67
C GLU A 69 -23.37 8.93 -0.80
N ASP A 70 -23.95 9.99 -0.22
CA ASP A 70 -23.26 10.92 0.69
C ASP A 70 -22.67 10.19 1.91
N LEU A 71 -23.47 9.32 2.52
CA LEU A 71 -23.06 8.53 3.68
C LEU A 71 -21.98 7.51 3.31
N VAL A 72 -22.12 6.86 2.16
CA VAL A 72 -21.13 5.87 1.67
C VAL A 72 -19.79 6.55 1.41
N GLN A 73 -19.82 7.70 0.73
CA GLN A 73 -18.64 8.49 0.41
C GLN A 73 -17.95 8.98 1.67
N GLU A 74 -18.70 9.54 2.63
CA GLU A 74 -18.16 10.00 3.91
C GLU A 74 -17.47 8.84 4.67
N TYR A 75 -18.09 7.65 4.68
CA TYR A 75 -17.51 6.49 5.32
C TYR A 75 -16.19 6.07 4.66
N TRP A 76 -16.15 5.94 3.34
CA TRP A 76 -14.94 5.56 2.61
C TRP A 76 -13.82 6.60 2.74
N GLU A 77 -14.14 7.89 2.71
CA GLU A 77 -13.16 8.95 2.94
C GLU A 77 -12.58 8.88 4.35
N ASN A 78 -13.42 8.66 5.36
CA ASN A 78 -12.99 8.52 6.74
C ASN A 78 -12.13 7.27 6.96
N GLU A 79 -12.50 6.12 6.41
CA GLU A 79 -11.71 4.89 6.44
C GLU A 79 -10.35 5.07 5.75
N ARG A 80 -10.36 5.62 4.54
CA ARG A 80 -9.14 5.89 3.77
C ARG A 80 -8.21 6.84 4.50
N LYS A 81 -8.76 7.89 5.14
CA LYS A 81 -8.00 8.84 5.96
C LYS A 81 -7.37 8.17 7.18
N LYS A 82 -8.10 7.28 7.88
CA LYS A 82 -7.57 6.50 9.00
C LYS A 82 -6.39 5.64 8.56
N ILE A 83 -6.54 4.90 7.45
CA ILE A 83 -5.47 4.07 6.89
C ILE A 83 -4.24 4.92 6.54
N LYS A 84 -4.45 6.06 5.85
CA LYS A 84 -3.37 6.97 5.51
C LYS A 84 -2.61 7.43 6.75
N ASN A 85 -3.33 7.92 7.76
CA ASN A 85 -2.73 8.41 9.00
C ASN A 85 -1.92 7.31 9.70
N SER A 86 -2.43 6.08 9.77
CA SER A 86 -1.70 4.97 10.40
C SER A 86 -0.47 4.53 9.60
N LEU A 87 -0.50 4.59 8.27
CA LEU A 87 0.68 4.30 7.44
C LEU A 87 1.73 5.41 7.55
N ASP A 88 1.32 6.68 7.56
CA ASP A 88 2.20 7.83 7.79
C ASP A 88 2.85 7.75 9.18
N GLU A 89 2.07 7.47 10.23
CA GLU A 89 2.58 7.25 11.59
C GLU A 89 3.59 6.10 11.64
N CYS A 90 3.30 4.98 10.95
CA CYS A 90 4.21 3.85 10.89
C CYS A 90 5.55 4.20 10.21
N LEU A 91 5.53 4.99 9.13
CA LEU A 91 6.73 5.50 8.45
C LEU A 91 7.55 6.40 9.39
N GLN A 92 6.89 7.31 10.10
CA GLN A 92 7.51 8.21 11.08
C GLN A 92 8.16 7.43 12.24
N ASN A 93 7.43 6.49 12.83
CA ASN A 93 7.91 5.66 13.94
C ASN A 93 9.10 4.78 13.53
N CYS A 94 9.14 4.33 12.27
CA CYS A 94 10.28 3.58 11.73
C CYS A 94 11.41 4.47 11.20
N LYS A 95 11.25 5.82 11.26
CA LYS A 95 12.21 6.81 10.75
C LYS A 95 12.58 6.58 9.27
N VAL A 96 11.62 6.13 8.46
CA VAL A 96 11.82 5.84 7.04
C VAL A 96 11.32 6.99 6.19
N GLN A 97 12.20 7.55 5.36
CA GLN A 97 11.79 8.47 4.31
C GLN A 97 11.30 7.68 3.10
N ALA A 98 9.98 7.59 2.93
CA ALA A 98 9.36 6.92 1.79
C ALA A 98 8.19 7.74 1.25
N LYS A 99 7.94 7.62 -0.05
CA LYS A 99 6.72 8.18 -0.65
C LYS A 99 5.55 7.24 -0.38
N LEU A 100 4.56 7.68 0.40
CA LEU A 100 3.31 6.94 0.58
C LEU A 100 2.41 7.06 -0.67
N ARG A 101 1.90 5.93 -1.14
CA ARG A 101 0.93 5.82 -2.24
C ARG A 101 -0.20 4.88 -1.84
N ILE A 102 -1.41 5.42 -1.80
CA ILE A 102 -2.66 4.67 -1.57
C ILE A 102 -3.48 4.71 -2.86
N ILE A 103 -3.97 3.56 -3.28
CA ILE A 103 -4.72 3.38 -4.52
C ILE A 103 -6.05 2.75 -4.20
N ASP A 104 -7.11 3.36 -4.71
CA ASP A 104 -8.48 2.99 -4.36
C ASP A 104 -9.01 2.03 -5.43
N LYS A 105 -8.98 0.72 -5.13
CA LYS A 105 -9.39 -0.36 -6.05
C LYS A 105 -9.89 -1.55 -5.23
N HIS A 106 -10.98 -2.18 -5.67
CA HIS A 106 -11.52 -3.38 -5.02
C HIS A 106 -10.59 -4.60 -5.19
N ASP A 107 -10.01 -4.78 -6.37
CA ASP A 107 -9.15 -5.93 -6.69
C ASP A 107 -7.67 -5.57 -6.62
N VAL A 108 -6.96 -6.19 -5.68
CA VAL A 108 -5.53 -5.89 -5.41
C VAL A 108 -4.63 -6.32 -6.54
N ALA A 109 -4.79 -7.53 -7.08
CA ALA A 109 -3.88 -8.04 -8.09
C ALA A 109 -3.98 -7.25 -9.42
N PRO A 110 -5.17 -7.00 -9.99
CA PRO A 110 -5.33 -6.12 -11.13
C PRO A 110 -4.80 -4.71 -10.87
N ALA A 111 -5.10 -4.13 -9.70
CA ALA A 111 -4.59 -2.80 -9.34
C ALA A 111 -3.05 -2.76 -9.33
N LEU A 112 -2.39 -3.77 -8.77
CA LEU A 112 -0.93 -3.86 -8.79
C LEU A 112 -0.38 -3.99 -10.21
N LEU A 113 -1.02 -4.79 -11.07
CA LEU A 113 -0.61 -4.93 -12.48
C LEU A 113 -0.75 -3.61 -13.25
N GLU A 114 -1.86 -2.89 -13.06
CA GLU A 114 -2.05 -1.54 -13.60
C GLU A 114 -0.91 -0.62 -13.17
N GLN A 115 -0.55 -0.62 -11.88
CA GLN A 115 0.53 0.23 -11.38
C GLN A 115 1.92 -0.15 -11.89
N ILE A 116 2.20 -1.44 -12.03
CA ILE A 116 3.45 -1.93 -12.62
C ILE A 116 3.60 -1.36 -14.03
N LYS A 117 2.53 -1.45 -14.83
CA LYS A 117 2.49 -0.97 -16.21
C LYS A 117 2.61 0.56 -16.28
N GLU A 118 1.74 1.28 -15.58
CA GLU A 118 1.65 2.75 -15.63
C GLU A 118 2.93 3.44 -15.16
N ARG A 119 3.56 2.91 -14.11
CA ARG A 119 4.73 3.53 -13.46
C ARG A 119 6.05 2.90 -13.87
N LYS A 120 6.01 1.87 -14.74
CA LYS A 120 7.17 1.07 -15.13
C LYS A 120 7.93 0.57 -13.91
N ILE A 121 7.21 -0.04 -12.96
CA ILE A 121 7.80 -0.58 -11.73
C ILE A 121 8.73 -1.73 -12.10
N THR A 122 10.02 -1.57 -11.82
CA THR A 122 11.04 -2.59 -12.08
C THR A 122 11.34 -3.45 -10.86
N THR A 123 11.12 -2.92 -9.65
CA THR A 123 11.32 -3.65 -8.39
C THR A 123 10.10 -3.49 -7.47
N LEU A 124 9.41 -4.59 -7.21
CA LEU A 124 8.26 -4.68 -6.31
C LEU A 124 8.54 -5.73 -5.23
N VAL A 125 8.38 -5.34 -3.97
CA VAL A 125 8.49 -6.21 -2.79
C VAL A 125 7.08 -6.46 -2.25
N LEU A 126 6.75 -7.74 -2.04
CA LEU A 126 5.48 -8.19 -1.50
C LEU A 126 5.71 -8.99 -0.22
N GLY A 127 4.89 -8.75 0.80
CA GLY A 127 4.83 -9.61 1.98
C GLY A 127 4.10 -10.92 1.66
N ALA A 128 4.66 -12.06 2.07
CA ALA A 128 4.01 -13.35 1.99
C ALA A 128 3.53 -13.78 3.39
N LYS A 129 2.29 -14.25 3.49
CA LYS A 129 1.79 -14.89 4.71
C LYS A 129 2.28 -16.33 4.72
N ASN A 130 3.08 -16.70 5.73
CA ASN A 130 3.41 -18.11 5.95
C ASN A 130 2.15 -18.83 6.47
N ARG A 131 1.67 -19.85 5.73
CA ARG A 131 0.51 -20.65 6.09
C ARG A 131 0.85 -21.85 6.99
N TYR A 132 2.13 -22.08 7.26
CA TYR A 132 2.61 -23.11 8.17
C TYR A 132 3.10 -22.46 9.48
N VAL A 133 2.14 -22.09 10.34
CA VAL A 133 2.41 -21.95 11.77
C VAL A 133 1.69 -23.14 12.41
N THR A 134 2.42 -24.24 12.58
CA THR A 134 1.96 -25.31 13.48
C THR A 134 1.89 -24.71 14.87
N SER A 135 0.70 -24.83 15.46
CA SER A 135 0.35 -24.43 16.83
C SER A 135 1.27 -25.04 17.88
#